data_AF-A0A6J5BXC9-F1
#
_entry.id   AF-A0A6J5BXC9-F1
#
_cell.length_a   1.000
_cell.length_b   1.000
_cell.length_c   1.000
_cell.angle_alpha   90.00
_cell.angle_beta   90.00
_cell.angle_gamma   90.00
#
_symmetry.space_group_name_H-M   'P 1'
#
loop_
_entity.id
_entity.type
_entity.pdbx_description
1 polymer ?
#
loop_
_entity_poly.entity_id
_entity_poly.type
_entity_poly.pdbx_seq_one_letter_code
_entity_poly.pdbx_strand_id
1 'polypeptide(L)'
;MENTPVLGNFQINLPAPNGASLSVSGYIYGDESLTSLTERMDMLREALESQQRALELPVLEERLVQLERTREQVMSAYADLLEKQKQKQLATTEKPHLRNYPLQIKQIEEEIAKGRSKVAEFRKAA
;
A
#
# COMPACT_ATOMS: atom_id res chain seq x y z
N MET A 1 16.74 -25.41 38.15
CA MET A 1 16.69 -24.43 37.05
C MET A 1 17.09 -23.12 37.67
N GLU A 2 18.29 -22.64 37.38
CA GLU A 2 18.69 -21.28 37.80
C GLU A 2 17.79 -20.28 37.06
N ASN A 3 17.22 -19.33 37.79
CA ASN A 3 16.51 -18.22 37.19
C ASN A 3 17.55 -17.29 36.57
N THR A 4 17.74 -17.38 35.27
CA THR A 4 18.56 -16.43 34.51
C THR A 4 18.09 -15.00 34.79
N PRO A 5 18.96 -14.08 35.24
CA PRO A 5 18.56 -12.72 35.56
C PRO A 5 18.18 -11.95 34.29
N VAL A 6 17.11 -11.17 34.35
CA VAL A 6 16.74 -10.21 33.29
C VAL A 6 17.50 -8.91 33.53
N LEU A 7 18.30 -8.49 32.55
CA LEU A 7 19.10 -7.26 32.62
C LEU A 7 18.37 -6.04 32.07
N GLY A 8 17.36 -6.25 31.23
CA GLY A 8 16.61 -5.16 30.63
C GLY A 8 15.55 -5.65 29.65
N ASN A 9 14.92 -4.70 28.97
CA ASN A 9 13.93 -4.93 27.94
C ASN A 9 14.28 -4.21 26.65
N PHE A 10 13.74 -4.68 25.53
CA PHE A 10 13.86 -4.02 24.24
C PHE A 10 12.49 -3.84 23.57
N GLN A 11 12.38 -2.70 22.89
CA GLN A 11 11.36 -2.23 21.94
C GLN A 11 11.77 -2.32 20.47
N ILE A 12 11.16 -3.13 19.59
CA ILE A 12 11.26 -2.88 18.13
C ILE A 12 9.89 -2.46 17.62
N ASN A 13 9.81 -1.29 16.98
CA ASN A 13 8.59 -0.73 16.40
C ASN A 13 8.78 -0.53 14.90
N LEU A 14 7.79 -0.94 14.11
CA LEU A 14 7.74 -0.80 12.66
C LEU A 14 6.37 -0.21 12.27
N PRO A 15 6.31 0.98 11.62
CA PRO A 15 5.04 1.54 11.16
C PRO A 15 4.47 0.72 10.00
N ALA A 16 3.15 0.52 9.99
CA ALA A 16 2.44 -0.18 8.93
C ALA A 16 1.80 0.83 7.94
N PRO A 17 1.62 0.44 6.67
CA PRO A 17 1.06 1.29 5.61
C PRO A 17 -0.38 1.77 5.86
N ASN A 18 -1.13 1.06 6.70
CA ASN A 18 -2.52 1.39 7.06
C ASN A 18 -2.62 2.30 8.30
N GLY A 19 -1.50 2.88 8.76
CA GLY A 19 -1.44 3.68 9.98
C GLY A 19 -1.39 2.85 11.27
N ALA A 20 -1.39 1.52 11.19
CA ALA A 20 -1.09 0.68 12.35
C ALA A 20 0.41 0.73 12.69
N SER A 21 0.78 0.23 13.86
CA SER A 21 2.18 0.00 14.24
C SER A 21 2.34 -1.45 14.67
N LEU A 22 3.31 -2.12 14.06
CA LEU A 22 3.76 -3.43 14.48
C LEU A 22 4.85 -3.24 15.51
N SER A 23 4.78 -3.98 16.62
CA SER A 23 5.80 -3.92 17.64
C SER A 23 6.07 -5.29 18.23
N VAL A 24 7.32 -5.51 18.58
CA VAL A 24 7.73 -6.65 19.40
C VAL A 24 8.56 -6.15 20.55
N SER A 25 8.27 -6.70 21.73
CA SER A 25 8.99 -6.41 22.96
C SER A 25 9.54 -7.70 23.53
N GLY A 26 10.69 -7.62 24.19
CA GLY A 26 11.29 -8.78 24.83
C GLY A 26 12.27 -8.38 25.92
N TYR A 27 12.77 -9.40 26.61
CA TYR A 27 13.76 -9.26 27.67
C TYR A 27 15.16 -9.57 27.16
N ILE A 28 16.14 -8.91 27.78
CA ILE A 28 17.58 -9.19 27.63
C ILE A 28 17.99 -9.99 28.86
N TYR A 29 18.56 -11.18 28.64
CA TYR A 29 18.95 -12.09 29.70
C TYR A 29 20.44 -11.95 30.02
N GLY A 30 20.82 -12.13 31.29
CA GLY A 30 22.17 -11.87 31.76
C GLY A 30 23.23 -12.90 31.36
N ASP A 31 22.80 -14.07 30.92
CA ASP A 31 23.65 -15.12 30.34
C ASP A 31 23.63 -15.14 28.80
N GLU A 32 22.87 -14.24 28.16
CA GLU A 32 22.74 -14.18 26.72
C GLU A 32 23.98 -13.55 26.10
N SER A 33 24.58 -14.23 25.12
CA SER A 33 25.68 -13.66 24.35
C SER A 33 25.17 -12.55 23.42
N LEU A 34 26.04 -11.57 23.12
CA LEU A 34 25.72 -10.50 22.17
C LEU A 34 25.32 -11.06 20.79
N THR A 35 25.98 -12.14 20.34
CA THR A 35 25.65 -12.81 19.07
C THR A 35 24.23 -13.36 19.10
N SER A 36 23.87 -14.11 20.16
CA SER A 36 22.52 -14.67 20.32
C SER A 36 21.45 -13.57 20.38
N LEU A 37 21.72 -12.49 21.10
CA LEU A 37 20.83 -11.34 21.17
C LEU A 37 20.65 -10.69 19.78
N THR A 38 21.74 -10.56 19.02
CA THR A 38 21.71 -9.95 17.68
C THR A 38 20.92 -10.80 16.70
N GLU A 39 21.18 -12.11 16.64
CA GLU A 39 20.43 -13.06 15.81
C GLU A 39 18.93 -13.04 16.13
N ARG A 40 18.58 -12.99 17.42
CA ARG A 40 17.18 -12.86 17.87
C ARG A 40 16.56 -11.54 17.41
N MET A 41 17.27 -10.42 17.53
CA MET A 41 16.77 -9.12 17.08
C MET A 41 16.55 -9.08 15.57
N ASP A 42 17.46 -9.67 14.79
CA ASP A 42 17.35 -9.71 13.34
C ASP A 42 16.18 -10.59 12.90
N MET A 43 16.01 -11.77 13.51
CA MET A 43 14.84 -12.61 13.30
C MET A 43 13.52 -11.87 13.61
N LEU A 44 13.50 -11.10 14.70
CA LEU A 44 12.35 -10.30 15.08
C LEU A 44 12.07 -9.16 14.09
N ARG A 45 13.11 -8.52 13.55
CA ARG A 45 12.97 -7.51 12.49
C ARG A 45 12.40 -8.12 11.22
N GLU A 46 12.95 -9.25 10.76
CA GLU A 46 12.46 -9.96 9.58
C GLU A 46 10.99 -10.38 9.73
N ALA A 47 10.60 -10.85 10.92
CA ALA A 47 9.23 -11.20 11.22
C ALA A 47 8.29 -9.98 11.15
N LEU A 48 8.71 -8.83 11.70
CA LEU A 48 7.95 -7.58 11.62
C LEU A 48 7.83 -7.08 10.17
N GLU A 49 8.90 -7.14 9.38
CA GLU A 49 8.88 -6.76 7.96
C GLU A 49 7.99 -7.67 7.12
N SER A 50 7.97 -8.97 7.43
CA SER A 50 7.04 -9.92 6.80
C SER A 50 5.57 -9.55 7.11
N GLN A 51 5.27 -9.25 8.37
CA GLN A 51 3.94 -8.78 8.77
C GLN A 51 3.58 -7.43 8.15
N GLN A 52 4.54 -6.50 8.02
CA GLN A 52 4.33 -5.21 7.37
C GLN A 52 3.94 -5.41 5.90
N ARG A 53 4.66 -6.27 5.17
CA ARG A 53 4.34 -6.63 3.78
C ARG A 53 2.96 -7.26 3.65
N ALA A 54 2.56 -8.11 4.60
CA ALA A 54 1.21 -8.68 4.62
C ALA A 54 0.11 -7.60 4.78
N LEU A 55 0.42 -6.50 5.48
CA LEU A 55 -0.49 -5.35 5.61
C LEU A 55 -0.45 -4.38 4.43
N GLU A 56 0.59 -4.42 3.57
CA GLU A 56 0.67 -3.59 2.35
C GLU A 56 -0.28 -4.06 1.26
N LEU A 57 -0.45 -5.37 1.09
CA LEU A 57 -1.24 -5.92 -0.01
C LEU A 57 -2.72 -5.48 0.04
N PRO A 58 -3.45 -5.56 1.17
CA PRO A 58 -4.84 -5.10 1.24
C PRO A 58 -4.99 -3.60 0.93
N VAL A 59 -4.04 -2.77 1.37
CA VAL A 59 -4.05 -1.32 1.11
C VAL A 59 -3.87 -1.03 -0.39
N LEU A 60 -2.98 -1.77 -1.05
CA LEU A 60 -2.78 -1.67 -2.50
C LEU A 60 -4.02 -2.13 -3.28
N GLU A 61 -4.66 -3.21 -2.85
CA GLU A 61 -5.88 -3.74 -3.46
C GLU A 61 -7.05 -2.75 -3.31
N GLU A 62 -7.24 -2.16 -2.14
CA GLU A 62 -8.26 -1.14 -1.92
C GLU A 62 -8.03 0.09 -2.81
N ARG A 63 -6.78 0.56 -2.90
CA ARG A 63 -6.42 1.68 -3.79
C ARG A 63 -6.71 1.36 -5.25
N LEU A 64 -6.44 0.12 -5.71
CA LEU A 64 -6.76 -0.31 -7.06
C LEU A 64 -8.27 -0.26 -7.34
N VAL A 65 -9.08 -0.75 -6.41
CA VAL A 65 -10.56 -0.68 -6.53
C VAL A 65 -11.04 0.77 -6.63
N GLN A 66 -10.46 1.68 -5.84
CA GLN A 66 -10.79 3.11 -5.92
C GLN A 66 -10.40 3.73 -7.26
N LEU A 67 -9.21 3.39 -7.80
CA LEU A 67 -8.76 3.86 -9.10
C LEU A 67 -9.63 3.33 -10.24
N GLU A 68 -10.04 2.06 -10.19
CA GLU A 68 -10.95 1.46 -11.17
C GLU A 68 -12.31 2.15 -11.17
N ARG A 69 -12.89 2.39 -10.01
CA ARG A 69 -14.14 3.17 -9.87
C ARG A 69 -13.98 4.59 -10.42
N THR A 70 -12.87 5.25 -10.13
CA THR A 70 -12.58 6.61 -10.61
C THR A 70 -12.47 6.61 -12.14
N ARG A 71 -11.79 5.62 -12.72
CA ARG A 71 -11.69 5.45 -14.19
C ARG A 71 -13.07 5.32 -14.83
N GLU A 72 -13.93 4.46 -14.28
CA GLU A 72 -15.29 4.25 -14.80
C GLU A 72 -16.13 5.53 -14.75
N GLN A 73 -16.06 6.28 -13.65
CA GLN A 73 -16.76 7.55 -13.52
C GLN A 73 -16.28 8.59 -14.54
N VAL A 74 -14.97 8.73 -14.72
CA VAL A 74 -14.38 9.66 -15.70
C VAL A 74 -14.74 9.24 -17.13
N MET A 75 -14.72 7.93 -17.43
CA MET A 75 -15.13 7.41 -18.73
C MET A 75 -16.61 7.68 -19.02
N SER A 76 -17.50 7.47 -18.04
CA SER A 76 -18.92 7.79 -18.17
C SER A 76 -19.14 9.28 -18.42
N ALA A 77 -18.50 10.15 -17.62
CA ALA A 77 -18.58 11.58 -17.80
C ALA A 77 -18.05 12.03 -19.17
N TYR A 78 -16.97 11.41 -19.65
CA TYR A 78 -16.44 11.68 -20.98
C TYR A 78 -17.40 11.26 -22.10
N ALA A 79 -18.04 10.08 -21.98
CA ALA A 79 -19.04 9.62 -22.92
C ALA A 79 -20.24 10.58 -22.98
N ASP A 80 -20.71 11.08 -21.84
CA ASP A 80 -21.80 12.06 -21.77
C ASP A 80 -21.41 13.37 -22.47
N LEU A 81 -20.18 13.85 -22.28
CA LEU A 81 -19.69 15.06 -22.97
C LEU A 81 -19.58 14.85 -24.49
N LEU A 82 -19.16 13.67 -24.94
CA LEU A 82 -19.11 13.33 -26.36
C LEU A 82 -20.51 13.32 -26.98
N GLU A 83 -21.51 12.76 -26.27
CA GLU A 83 -22.89 12.74 -26.73
C GLU A 83 -23.48 14.16 -26.77
N LYS A 84 -23.24 14.98 -25.74
CA LYS A 84 -23.61 16.41 -25.77
C LYS A 84 -22.96 17.16 -26.93
N GLN A 85 -21.69 16.87 -27.24
CA GLN A 85 -20.99 17.47 -28.38
C GLN A 85 -21.67 17.10 -29.70
N LYS A 86 -21.99 15.82 -29.88
CA LYS A 86 -22.68 15.30 -31.06
C LYS A 86 -24.06 15.93 -31.25
N GLN A 87 -24.80 16.12 -30.16
CA GLN A 87 -26.10 16.79 -30.13
C GLN A 87 -26.01 18.33 -30.23
N LYS A 88 -24.80 18.90 -30.28
CA LYS A 88 -24.53 20.35 -30.26
C LYS A 88 -25.07 21.06 -29.01
N GLN A 89 -25.18 20.34 -27.90
CA GLN A 89 -25.64 20.83 -26.60
C GLN A 89 -24.49 21.08 -25.60
N LEU A 90 -23.24 20.84 -26.02
CA LEU A 90 -22.07 21.00 -25.17
C LEU A 90 -21.86 22.46 -24.76
N ALA A 91 -21.84 22.72 -23.45
CA ALA A 91 -21.59 24.06 -22.93
C ALA A 91 -20.12 24.46 -23.14
N THR A 92 -19.87 25.77 -23.30
CA THR A 92 -18.49 26.30 -23.44
C THR A 92 -17.62 25.96 -22.23
N THR A 93 -18.21 25.92 -21.03
CA THR A 93 -17.54 25.52 -19.78
C THR A 93 -17.14 24.04 -19.75
N GLU A 94 -17.79 23.18 -20.54
CA GLU A 94 -17.53 21.74 -20.60
C GLU A 94 -16.43 21.36 -21.63
N LYS A 95 -16.12 22.26 -22.58
CA LYS A 95 -15.11 22.02 -23.63
C LYS A 95 -13.71 21.68 -23.09
N PRO A 96 -13.20 22.33 -22.01
CA PRO A 96 -11.91 21.94 -21.43
C PRO A 96 -11.92 20.51 -20.88
N HIS A 97 -13.01 20.09 -20.23
CA HIS A 97 -13.15 18.74 -19.68
C HIS A 97 -13.13 17.68 -20.77
N LEU A 98 -13.86 17.92 -21.88
CA LEU A 98 -13.84 17.04 -23.04
C LEU A 98 -12.42 16.85 -23.62
N ARG A 99 -11.58 17.89 -23.62
CA ARG A 99 -10.19 17.80 -24.10
C ARG A 99 -9.26 17.12 -23.11
N ASN A 100 -9.53 17.25 -21.81
CA ASN A 100 -8.63 16.80 -20.75
C ASN A 100 -8.91 15.35 -20.29
N TYR A 101 -10.15 14.88 -20.36
CA TYR A 101 -10.53 13.54 -19.91
C TYR A 101 -9.75 12.40 -20.58
N PRO A 102 -9.43 12.42 -21.89
CA PRO A 102 -8.58 11.38 -22.47
C PRO A 102 -7.21 11.24 -21.78
N LEU A 103 -6.58 12.36 -21.42
CA LEU A 103 -5.31 12.35 -20.70
C LEU A 103 -5.48 11.83 -19.27
N GLN A 104 -6.53 12.25 -18.57
CA GLN A 104 -6.83 11.78 -17.21
C GLN A 104 -7.09 10.27 -17.18
N ILE A 105 -7.88 9.75 -18.13
CA ILE A 105 -8.15 8.31 -18.25
C ILE A 105 -6.83 7.55 -18.45
N LYS A 106 -5.97 8.02 -19.37
CA LYS A 106 -4.67 7.39 -19.60
C LYS A 106 -3.79 7.36 -18.35
N GLN A 107 -3.74 8.47 -17.61
CA GLN A 107 -2.97 8.55 -16.36
C GLN A 107 -3.50 7.56 -15.31
N ILE A 108 -4.82 7.47 -15.14
CA ILE A 108 -5.43 6.50 -14.22
C ILE A 108 -5.13 5.07 -14.66
N GLU A 109 -5.20 4.77 -15.96
CA GLU A 109 -4.86 3.45 -16.49
C GLU A 109 -3.40 3.05 -16.24
N GLU A 110 -2.47 4.00 -16.39
CA GLU A 110 -1.06 3.79 -16.07
C GLU A 110 -0.85 3.52 -14.57
N GLU A 111 -1.57 4.22 -13.69
CA GLU A 111 -1.53 3.97 -12.25
C GLU A 111 -2.13 2.60 -11.88
N ILE A 112 -3.25 2.21 -12.50
CA ILE A 112 -3.85 0.88 -12.32
C ILE A 112 -2.87 -0.21 -12.78
N ALA A 113 -2.22 -0.04 -13.93
CA ALA A 113 -1.26 -1.00 -14.46
C ALA A 113 -0.06 -1.17 -13.51
N LYS A 114 0.51 -0.07 -13.00
CA LYS A 114 1.59 -0.09 -12.00
C LYS A 114 1.15 -0.78 -10.71
N GLY A 115 -0.04 -0.44 -10.20
CA GLY A 115 -0.59 -1.04 -8.99
C GLY A 115 -0.80 -2.55 -9.14
N ARG A 116 -1.36 -2.99 -10.27
CA ARG A 116 -1.54 -4.43 -10.58
C ARG A 116 -0.22 -5.18 -10.69
N SER A 117 0.81 -4.58 -11.30
CA SER A 117 2.16 -5.16 -11.32
C SER A 117 2.70 -5.36 -9.92
N LYS A 118 2.60 -4.33 -9.06
CA LYS A 118 3.06 -4.38 -7.68
C LYS A 118 2.31 -5.44 -6.86
N VAL A 119 0.99 -5.53 -6.99
CA VAL A 119 0.18 -6.59 -6.37
C VAL A 119 0.60 -7.98 -6.83
N ALA A 120 0.88 -8.16 -8.13
CA ALA A 120 1.34 -9.44 -8.66
C ALA A 120 2.74 -9.83 -8.14
N GLU A 121 3.64 -8.86 -7.95
CA GLU A 121 4.94 -9.07 -7.31
C GLU A 121 4.79 -9.51 -5.85
N PHE A 122 3.94 -8.84 -5.07
CA PHE A 122 3.65 -9.23 -3.68
C PHE A 122 3.13 -10.66 -3.58
N ARG A 123 2.20 -11.05 -4.46
CA ARG A 123 1.64 -12.40 -4.47
C ARG A 123 2.62 -13.50 -4.91
N LYS A 124 3.68 -13.15 -5.65
CA LYS A 124 4.75 -14.09 -6.02
C LYS A 124 5.82 -14.23 -4.94
N ALA A 125 5.98 -13.19 -4.11
CA ALA A 125 6.95 -13.14 -3.03
C ALA A 125 6.41 -13.66 -1.69
N ALA A 126 5.10 -13.91 -1.60
CA ALA A 126 4.42 -14.57 -0.49
C ALA A 126 4.36 -16.09 -0.71
#